data_AF-A0A2E7VAB7-F1
#
_entry.id   AF-A0A2E7VAB7-F1
#
_cell.length_a   1.000
_cell.length_b   1.000
_cell.length_c   1.000
_cell.angle_alpha   90.00
_cell.angle_beta   90.00
_cell.angle_gamma   90.00
#
_symmetry.space_group_name_H-M   'P 1'
#
loop_
_entity.id
_entity.type
_entity.pdbx_description
1 polymer ?
#
loop_
_entity_poly.entity_id
_entity_poly.type
_entity_poly.pdbx_seq_one_letter_code
_entity_poly.pdbx_strand_id
1 'polypeptide(L)'
;MTNLPTTSQWVDLSLLHPEFKRRLEAYFADPRIKGKVKICSGGRTYNQQKELYTKYKNGKGNLAANPDRRFGPKGLDGKGIWRGSWHMQQVDSYVYAVDIRLTGRISWAVAHDVAEDYGIRKTVPSENWHMQPRYTSEWFPAPAFDKDYSAPPTPPAEPVLPDFNAILMYIRQVGDAISIRPLRRKSEGRPVEMLQRRLADLDFKVGNPDGKFGWKTLFAVRNFQRVERLTVDGVVGKNTWLKMWEVDD
;
A
#
# COMPACT_ATOMS: atom_id res chain seq x y z
N MET A 1 10.07 -10.00 -19.95
CA MET A 1 9.21 -8.99 -19.30
C MET A 1 8.22 -8.49 -20.34
N THR A 2 6.94 -8.78 -20.15
CA THR A 2 5.87 -8.36 -21.07
C THR A 2 5.60 -6.88 -20.84
N ASN A 3 5.68 -6.06 -21.89
CA ASN A 3 5.43 -4.62 -21.76
C ASN A 3 3.92 -4.39 -21.67
N LEU A 4 3.43 -3.86 -20.55
CA LEU A 4 2.03 -3.49 -20.39
C LEU A 4 1.64 -2.44 -21.45
N PRO A 5 0.49 -2.56 -22.13
CA PRO A 5 0.14 -1.65 -23.21
C PRO A 5 -0.29 -0.30 -22.66
N THR A 6 0.45 0.77 -22.98
CA THR A 6 0.12 2.14 -22.57
C THR A 6 -0.31 3.00 -23.77
N THR A 7 -1.08 4.06 -23.51
CA THR A 7 -1.45 5.05 -24.55
C THR A 7 -0.30 6.00 -24.88
N SER A 8 0.69 6.14 -23.99
CA SER A 8 1.89 6.93 -24.21
C SER A 8 3.07 6.41 -23.37
N GLN A 9 4.28 6.78 -23.76
CA GLN A 9 5.51 6.48 -23.01
C GLN A 9 5.60 7.19 -21.65
N TRP A 10 4.75 8.19 -21.42
CA TRP A 10 4.74 9.00 -20.19
C TRP A 10 3.89 8.38 -19.07
N VAL A 11 3.20 7.28 -19.35
CA VAL A 11 2.46 6.52 -18.33
C VAL A 11 3.46 5.76 -17.46
N ASP A 12 3.64 6.23 -16.23
CA ASP A 12 4.54 5.60 -15.27
C ASP A 12 3.88 4.41 -14.56
N LEU A 13 4.41 3.21 -14.79
CA LEU A 13 3.97 1.97 -14.15
C LEU A 13 5.00 1.39 -13.19
N SER A 14 6.11 2.12 -12.93
CA SER A 14 7.23 1.65 -12.11
C SER A 14 6.84 1.45 -10.65
N LEU A 15 5.84 2.19 -10.18
CA LEU A 15 5.34 2.15 -8.80
C LEU A 15 4.24 1.10 -8.60
N LEU A 16 3.80 0.38 -9.63
CA LEU A 16 2.75 -0.63 -9.45
C LEU A 16 3.24 -1.76 -8.55
N HIS A 17 2.35 -2.23 -7.67
CA HIS A 17 2.63 -3.42 -6.87
C HIS A 17 2.95 -4.62 -7.79
N PRO A 18 3.97 -5.45 -7.50
CA PRO A 18 4.36 -6.57 -8.37
C PRO A 18 3.22 -7.54 -8.68
N GLU A 19 2.41 -7.89 -7.69
CA GLU A 19 1.23 -8.75 -7.91
C GLU A 19 0.16 -8.06 -8.78
N PHE A 20 -0.03 -6.74 -8.63
CA PHE A 20 -0.97 -6.03 -9.49
C PHE A 20 -0.46 -5.99 -10.94
N LYS A 21 0.85 -5.78 -11.12
CA LYS A 21 1.51 -5.85 -12.42
C LYS A 21 1.33 -7.25 -13.04
N ARG A 22 1.52 -8.32 -12.27
CA ARG A 22 1.28 -9.71 -12.73
C ARG A 22 -0.15 -9.92 -13.22
N ARG A 23 -1.14 -9.43 -12.46
CA ARG A 23 -2.56 -9.51 -12.84
C ARG A 23 -2.87 -8.70 -14.09
N LEU A 24 -2.31 -7.49 -14.21
CA LEU A 24 -2.46 -6.66 -15.41
C LEU A 24 -1.83 -7.33 -16.64
N GLU A 25 -0.65 -7.94 -16.50
CA GLU A 25 0.01 -8.65 -17.60
C GLU A 25 -0.87 -9.80 -18.13
N ALA A 26 -1.51 -10.56 -17.24
CA ALA A 26 -2.46 -11.61 -17.62
C ALA A 26 -3.75 -11.03 -18.24
N TYR A 27 -4.33 -10.01 -17.62
CA TYR A 27 -5.52 -9.30 -18.14
C TYR A 27 -5.30 -8.80 -19.58
N PHE A 28 -4.18 -8.12 -19.84
CA PHE A 28 -3.87 -7.59 -21.17
C PHE A 28 -3.45 -8.66 -22.19
N ALA A 29 -3.10 -9.86 -21.73
CA ALA A 29 -2.86 -11.01 -22.60
C ALA A 29 -4.16 -11.72 -23.02
N ASP A 30 -5.28 -11.50 -22.31
CA ASP A 30 -6.55 -12.18 -22.57
C ASP A 30 -7.07 -11.91 -24.00
N PRO A 31 -7.34 -12.95 -24.82
CA PRO A 31 -7.78 -12.79 -26.20
C PRO A 31 -9.05 -11.94 -26.38
N ARG A 32 -9.93 -11.88 -25.38
CA ARG A 32 -11.17 -11.08 -25.43
C ARG A 32 -10.85 -9.59 -25.55
N ILE A 33 -9.79 -9.13 -24.88
CA ILE A 33 -9.45 -7.69 -24.73
C ILE A 33 -8.11 -7.29 -25.34
N LYS A 34 -7.23 -8.24 -25.66
CA LYS A 34 -5.89 -8.01 -26.23
C LYS A 34 -5.95 -7.07 -27.44
N GLY A 35 -5.15 -6.01 -27.37
CA GLY A 35 -5.06 -4.97 -28.41
C GLY A 35 -6.24 -3.99 -28.46
N LYS A 36 -7.27 -4.15 -27.61
CA LYS A 36 -8.47 -3.30 -27.58
C LYS A 36 -8.51 -2.37 -26.38
N VAL A 37 -7.64 -2.57 -25.39
CA VAL A 37 -7.56 -1.78 -24.16
C VAL A 37 -6.10 -1.39 -23.90
N LYS A 38 -5.88 -0.16 -23.42
CA LYS A 38 -4.56 0.35 -23.03
C LYS A 38 -4.63 1.10 -21.72
N ILE A 39 -3.54 1.14 -20.96
CA ILE A 39 -3.40 1.97 -19.77
C ILE A 39 -3.13 3.43 -20.18
N CYS A 40 -3.92 4.37 -19.70
CA CYS A 40 -3.74 5.80 -19.95
C CYS A 40 -3.28 6.62 -18.74
N SER A 41 -3.35 6.06 -17.54
CA SER A 41 -2.83 6.67 -16.31
C SER A 41 -2.27 5.60 -15.39
N GLY A 42 -1.10 5.89 -14.81
CA GLY A 42 -0.35 4.98 -13.94
C GLY A 42 -0.18 5.55 -12.54
N GLY A 43 0.95 5.24 -11.91
CA GLY A 43 1.28 5.65 -10.55
C GLY A 43 2.00 6.99 -10.45
N ARG A 44 1.90 7.59 -9.26
CA ARG A 44 2.57 8.84 -8.87
C ARG A 44 3.18 8.68 -7.48
N THR A 45 4.38 9.19 -7.29
CA THR A 45 4.98 9.35 -5.96
C THR A 45 4.22 10.37 -5.12
N TYR A 46 4.46 10.36 -3.81
CA TYR A 46 3.94 11.39 -2.90
C TYR A 46 4.33 12.81 -3.36
N ASN A 47 5.58 13.03 -3.75
CA ASN A 47 6.06 14.35 -4.17
C ASN A 47 5.36 14.83 -5.44
N GLN A 48 5.21 13.96 -6.43
CA GLN A 48 4.45 14.27 -7.65
C GLN A 48 2.99 14.62 -7.33
N GLN A 49 2.34 13.87 -6.42
CA GLN A 49 0.97 14.20 -6.00
C GLN A 49 0.90 15.54 -5.25
N LYS A 50 1.90 15.84 -4.41
CA LYS A 50 2.00 17.10 -3.68
C LYS A 50 2.15 18.28 -4.63
N GLU A 51 3.00 18.18 -5.65
CA GLU A 51 3.16 19.23 -6.66
C GLU A 51 1.86 19.49 -7.43
N LEU A 52 1.13 18.44 -7.82
CA LEU A 52 -0.18 18.58 -8.46
C LEU A 52 -1.18 19.27 -7.53
N TYR A 53 -1.20 18.88 -6.25
CA TYR A 53 -2.06 19.52 -5.25
C TYR A 53 -1.71 20.99 -5.02
N THR A 54 -0.43 21.34 -4.95
CA THR A 54 0.02 22.73 -4.84
C THR A 54 -0.41 23.54 -6.07
N LYS A 55 -0.25 23.02 -7.29
CA LYS A 55 -0.71 23.69 -8.51
C LYS A 55 -2.22 23.92 -8.50
N TYR A 56 -3.00 22.91 -8.09
CA TYR A 56 -4.45 23.01 -7.93
C TYR A 56 -4.82 24.11 -6.93
N LYS A 57 -4.23 24.10 -5.74
CA LYS A 57 -4.49 25.10 -4.68
C LYS A 57 -4.13 26.53 -5.10
N ASN A 58 -3.17 26.68 -6.00
CA ASN A 58 -2.75 27.96 -6.55
C ASN A 58 -3.56 28.38 -7.81
N GLY A 59 -4.60 27.63 -8.19
CA GLY A 59 -5.43 27.91 -9.38
C GLY A 59 -4.72 27.67 -10.72
N LYS A 60 -3.55 27.01 -10.70
CA LYS A 60 -2.67 26.78 -11.87
C LYS A 60 -2.72 25.34 -12.38
N GLY A 61 -3.57 24.49 -11.83
CA GLY A 61 -3.65 23.08 -12.18
C GLY A 61 -5.03 22.48 -12.03
N ASN A 62 -5.23 21.32 -12.64
CA ASN A 62 -6.46 20.53 -12.54
C ASN A 62 -6.72 20.07 -11.11
N LEU A 63 -7.97 19.69 -10.83
CA LEU A 63 -8.38 19.12 -9.54
C LEU A 63 -7.42 17.99 -9.12
N ALA A 64 -6.84 18.15 -7.93
CA ALA A 64 -5.92 17.18 -7.36
C ALA A 64 -6.27 16.93 -5.90
N ALA A 65 -6.21 15.66 -5.51
CA ALA A 65 -6.38 15.25 -4.14
C ALA A 65 -5.25 15.77 -3.25
N ASN A 66 -5.58 16.22 -2.04
CA ASN A 66 -4.60 16.50 -0.99
C ASN A 66 -3.79 15.21 -0.72
N PRO A 67 -2.45 15.20 -0.85
CA PRO A 67 -1.63 14.00 -0.67
C PRO A 67 -1.74 13.40 0.74
N ASP A 68 -2.06 14.20 1.76
CA ASP A 68 -2.14 13.75 3.14
C ASP A 68 -3.54 13.27 3.55
N ARG A 69 -4.54 13.40 2.67
CA ARG A 69 -5.91 12.96 2.99
C ARG A 69 -5.96 11.44 3.17
N ARG A 70 -6.84 10.99 4.05
CA ARG A 70 -7.15 9.57 4.31
C ARG A 70 -8.57 9.26 3.84
N PHE A 71 -8.76 8.20 3.06
CA PHE A 71 -10.08 7.84 2.51
C PHE A 71 -10.27 6.33 2.31
N GLY A 72 -11.48 5.92 1.91
CA GLY A 72 -11.87 4.52 1.74
C GLY A 72 -12.23 3.86 3.08
N PRO A 73 -12.16 2.50 3.16
CA PRO A 73 -12.43 1.77 4.39
C PRO A 73 -11.61 2.30 5.57
N LYS A 74 -12.20 2.30 6.76
CA LYS A 74 -11.49 2.72 7.97
C LYS A 74 -10.52 1.63 8.40
N GLY A 75 -9.27 2.02 8.64
CA GLY A 75 -8.29 1.20 9.33
C GLY A 75 -8.51 1.24 10.85
N LEU A 76 -7.59 0.59 11.57
CA LEU A 76 -7.60 0.50 13.03
C LEU A 76 -7.54 1.86 13.72
N ASP A 77 -6.92 2.85 13.09
CA ASP A 77 -6.84 4.24 13.57
C ASP A 77 -8.14 5.04 13.32
N GLY A 78 -9.20 4.38 12.86
CA GLY A 78 -10.47 5.00 12.48
C GLY A 78 -10.40 5.87 11.22
N LYS A 79 -9.23 6.00 10.59
CA LYS A 79 -9.00 6.81 9.38
C LYS A 79 -9.01 5.92 8.15
N GLY A 80 -9.25 6.51 6.98
CA GLY A 80 -9.19 5.78 5.72
C GLY A 80 -7.83 5.12 5.48
N ILE A 81 -7.84 3.87 5.01
CA ILE A 81 -6.62 3.11 4.71
C ILE A 81 -5.84 3.69 3.52
N TRP A 82 -6.52 4.37 2.59
CA TRP A 82 -5.89 4.97 1.42
C TRP A 82 -5.42 6.39 1.71
N ARG A 83 -4.22 6.74 1.23
CA ARG A 83 -3.66 8.09 1.30
C ARG A 83 -3.73 8.78 -0.06
N GLY A 84 -3.97 10.09 -0.04
CA GLY A 84 -3.85 10.95 -1.21
C GLY A 84 -4.89 10.66 -2.29
N SER A 85 -4.43 10.11 -3.42
CA SER A 85 -5.27 9.64 -4.52
C SER A 85 -5.07 8.14 -4.75
N TRP A 86 -6.01 7.49 -5.45
CA TRP A 86 -5.87 6.09 -5.84
C TRP A 86 -4.58 5.78 -6.63
N HIS A 87 -4.09 6.76 -7.40
CA HIS A 87 -2.87 6.66 -8.20
C HIS A 87 -1.61 7.13 -7.45
N MET A 88 -1.76 7.56 -6.20
CA MET A 88 -0.62 7.94 -5.37
C MET A 88 -0.05 6.69 -4.72
N GLN A 89 1.27 6.65 -4.60
CA GLN A 89 2.00 5.68 -3.80
C GLN A 89 1.45 5.62 -2.37
N GLN A 90 1.21 4.40 -1.89
CA GLN A 90 0.72 4.12 -0.54
C GLN A 90 1.88 3.86 0.44
N VAL A 91 1.57 3.56 1.70
CA VAL A 91 2.57 3.41 2.79
C VAL A 91 3.54 2.23 2.59
N ASP A 92 3.13 1.25 1.78
CA ASP A 92 3.93 0.11 1.31
C ASP A 92 4.81 0.45 0.10
N SER A 93 4.85 1.73 -0.30
CA SER A 93 5.60 2.24 -1.44
C SER A 93 5.08 1.80 -2.81
N TYR A 94 3.86 1.25 -2.90
CA TYR A 94 3.27 0.83 -4.16
C TYR A 94 1.98 1.58 -4.51
N VAL A 95 1.63 1.51 -5.79
CA VAL A 95 0.37 1.99 -6.36
C VAL A 95 -0.50 0.81 -6.74
N TYR A 96 -1.80 0.96 -6.50
CA TYR A 96 -2.83 -0.07 -6.70
C TYR A 96 -3.92 0.39 -7.66
N ALA A 97 -3.66 1.41 -8.48
CA ALA A 97 -4.61 1.87 -9.46
C ALA A 97 -3.97 2.15 -10.82
N VAL A 98 -4.75 1.91 -11.87
CA VAL A 98 -4.48 2.37 -13.23
C VAL A 98 -5.79 2.88 -13.84
N ASP A 99 -5.68 3.82 -14.77
CA ASP A 99 -6.82 4.17 -15.63
C ASP A 99 -6.60 3.52 -16.99
N ILE A 100 -7.65 2.88 -17.51
CA ILE A 100 -7.64 2.27 -18.83
C ILE A 100 -8.45 3.07 -19.85
N ARG A 101 -8.11 2.91 -21.12
CA ARG A 101 -8.83 3.46 -22.27
C ARG A 101 -9.16 2.33 -23.23
N LEU A 102 -10.42 2.28 -23.66
CA LEU A 102 -10.84 1.44 -24.77
C LEU A 102 -10.31 2.05 -26.07
N THR A 103 -9.59 1.28 -26.86
CA THR A 103 -8.92 1.71 -28.10
C THR A 103 -9.36 0.90 -29.31
N GLY A 104 -9.97 -0.26 -29.10
CA GLY A 104 -10.61 -1.06 -30.15
C GLY A 104 -12.13 -1.12 -29.98
N ARG A 105 -12.78 -1.90 -30.85
CA ARG A 105 -14.22 -2.17 -30.77
C ARG A 105 -14.51 -3.14 -29.61
N ILE A 106 -14.75 -2.59 -28.43
CA ILE A 106 -15.09 -3.32 -27.20
C ILE A 106 -15.97 -2.44 -26.31
N SER A 107 -16.82 -3.03 -25.48
CA SER A 107 -17.60 -2.30 -24.47
C SER A 107 -16.91 -2.29 -23.11
N TRP A 108 -17.27 -1.32 -22.27
CA TRP A 108 -16.83 -1.30 -20.87
C TRP A 108 -17.23 -2.57 -20.12
N ALA A 109 -18.45 -3.08 -20.35
CA ALA A 109 -18.93 -4.29 -19.71
C ALA A 109 -17.99 -5.49 -19.97
N VAL A 110 -17.57 -5.70 -21.21
CA VAL A 110 -16.62 -6.79 -21.54
C VAL A 110 -15.26 -6.53 -20.91
N ALA A 111 -14.77 -5.28 -20.95
CA ALA A 111 -13.47 -4.95 -20.36
C ALA A 111 -13.44 -5.15 -18.83
N HIS A 112 -14.56 -4.87 -18.15
CA HIS A 112 -14.72 -5.07 -16.70
C HIS A 112 -14.90 -6.54 -16.35
N ASP A 113 -15.77 -7.27 -17.07
CA ASP A 113 -15.99 -8.71 -16.88
C ASP A 113 -14.67 -9.49 -16.95
N VAL A 114 -13.88 -9.26 -18.00
CA VAL A 114 -12.56 -9.88 -18.15
C VAL A 114 -11.60 -9.45 -17.03
N ALA A 115 -11.69 -8.20 -16.56
CA ALA A 115 -10.83 -7.72 -15.48
C ALA A 115 -11.12 -8.47 -14.16
N GLU A 116 -12.38 -8.81 -13.89
CA GLU A 116 -12.77 -9.54 -12.68
C GLU A 116 -12.13 -10.93 -12.61
N ASP A 117 -11.98 -11.63 -13.75
CA ASP A 117 -11.31 -12.92 -13.85
C ASP A 117 -9.86 -12.87 -13.33
N TYR A 118 -9.20 -11.72 -13.47
CA TYR A 118 -7.83 -11.50 -12.99
C TYR A 118 -7.78 -10.71 -11.67
N GLY A 119 -8.93 -10.56 -10.99
CA GLY A 119 -9.05 -9.88 -9.72
C GLY A 119 -8.71 -8.40 -9.81
N ILE A 120 -9.22 -7.75 -10.86
CA ILE A 120 -9.16 -6.32 -11.10
C ILE A 120 -10.59 -5.83 -11.25
N ARG A 121 -10.97 -4.75 -10.55
CA ARG A 121 -12.34 -4.22 -10.57
C ARG A 121 -12.35 -2.73 -10.81
N LYS A 122 -13.47 -2.26 -11.36
CA LYS A 122 -13.88 -0.86 -11.30
C LYS A 122 -14.39 -0.56 -9.88
N THR A 123 -13.64 0.22 -9.12
CA THR A 123 -13.97 0.56 -7.73
C THR A 123 -14.59 1.94 -7.56
N VAL A 124 -14.53 2.80 -8.58
CA VAL A 124 -15.10 4.14 -8.55
C VAL A 124 -16.33 4.19 -9.47
N PRO A 125 -17.57 4.31 -8.96
CA PRO A 125 -18.79 4.17 -9.74
C PRO A 125 -18.90 5.11 -10.96
N SER A 126 -18.42 6.35 -10.84
CA SER A 126 -18.46 7.34 -11.91
C SER A 126 -17.29 7.25 -12.90
N GLU A 127 -16.27 6.43 -12.62
CA GLU A 127 -15.04 6.35 -13.40
C GLU A 127 -14.88 4.96 -14.00
N ASN A 128 -15.52 4.72 -15.14
CA ASN A 128 -15.45 3.42 -15.83
C ASN A 128 -14.02 2.99 -16.18
N TRP A 129 -13.10 3.93 -16.30
CA TRP A 129 -11.69 3.69 -16.61
C TRP A 129 -10.85 3.30 -15.40
N HIS A 130 -11.30 3.57 -14.18
CA HIS A 130 -10.49 3.43 -12.98
C HIS A 130 -10.48 1.98 -12.47
N MET A 131 -9.31 1.33 -12.52
CA MET A 131 -9.14 -0.09 -12.21
C MET A 131 -8.22 -0.31 -11.01
N GLN A 132 -8.63 -1.17 -10.08
CA GLN A 132 -7.86 -1.53 -8.89
C GLN A 132 -7.92 -3.03 -8.60
N PRO A 133 -6.90 -3.63 -7.95
CA PRO A 133 -6.92 -5.04 -7.59
C PRO A 133 -7.42 -5.30 -6.16
N ARG A 134 -7.71 -4.23 -5.41
CA ARG A 134 -8.25 -4.29 -4.04
C ARG A 134 -9.00 -2.99 -3.71
N TYR A 135 -9.93 -3.06 -2.77
CA TYR A 135 -10.58 -1.89 -2.15
C TYR A 135 -10.26 -1.78 -0.65
N THR A 136 -10.07 -2.93 0.00
CA THR A 136 -9.57 -3.07 1.37
C THR A 136 -8.08 -3.43 1.35
N SER A 137 -7.55 -3.95 2.47
CA SER A 137 -6.24 -4.61 2.49
C SER A 137 -6.19 -5.84 1.57
N GLU A 138 -7.33 -6.52 1.42
CA GLU A 138 -7.46 -7.80 0.72
C GLU A 138 -7.54 -7.64 -0.79
N TRP A 139 -6.86 -8.54 -1.49
CA TRP A 139 -6.92 -8.64 -2.94
C TRP A 139 -8.29 -9.17 -3.37
N PHE A 140 -8.82 -8.65 -4.49
CA PHE A 140 -9.98 -9.28 -5.10
C PHE A 140 -9.63 -10.70 -5.55
N PRO A 141 -10.61 -11.65 -5.48
CA PRO A 141 -10.45 -12.97 -6.06
C PRO A 141 -10.03 -12.88 -7.52
N ALA A 142 -9.16 -13.77 -7.97
CA ALA A 142 -8.65 -13.79 -9.34
C ALA A 142 -8.83 -15.19 -9.96
N PRO A 143 -10.08 -15.57 -10.30
CA PRO A 143 -10.47 -16.89 -10.79
C PRO A 143 -9.53 -17.50 -11.83
N ALA A 144 -9.01 -16.69 -12.75
CA ALA A 144 -8.13 -17.15 -13.83
C ALA A 144 -6.77 -17.71 -13.33
N PHE A 145 -6.41 -17.46 -12.07
CA PHE A 145 -5.22 -18.02 -11.44
C PHE A 145 -5.52 -19.23 -10.54
N ASP A 146 -6.78 -19.47 -10.20
CA ASP A 146 -7.20 -20.49 -9.25
C ASP A 146 -7.67 -21.74 -10.02
N LYS A 147 -6.93 -22.85 -9.92
CA LYS A 147 -7.23 -24.09 -10.66
C LYS A 147 -8.55 -24.77 -10.24
N ASP A 148 -9.10 -24.40 -9.08
CA ASP A 148 -10.29 -25.01 -8.47
C ASP A 148 -11.52 -24.07 -8.48
N TYR A 149 -11.50 -22.99 -9.27
CA TYR A 149 -12.54 -21.95 -9.26
C TYR A 149 -13.82 -22.40 -9.99
N SER A 150 -14.63 -23.24 -9.35
CA SER A 150 -15.88 -23.80 -9.90
C SER A 150 -17.15 -23.00 -9.57
N ALA A 151 -17.08 -21.87 -8.86
CA ALA A 151 -18.27 -21.12 -8.47
C ALA A 151 -18.00 -19.61 -8.36
N PRO A 152 -19.00 -18.74 -8.65
CA PRO A 152 -18.89 -17.32 -8.36
C PRO A 152 -18.66 -17.13 -6.85
N PRO A 153 -17.79 -16.18 -6.44
CA PRO A 153 -17.51 -15.97 -5.03
C PRO A 153 -18.80 -15.48 -4.37
N THR A 154 -19.18 -16.12 -3.28
CA THR A 154 -20.19 -15.61 -2.35
C THR A 154 -19.82 -14.16 -2.02
N PRO A 155 -20.79 -13.21 -1.98
CA PRO A 155 -20.50 -11.86 -1.45
C PRO A 155 -19.77 -12.04 -0.11
N PRO A 156 -18.69 -11.28 0.17
CA PRO A 156 -17.92 -11.51 1.37
C PRO A 156 -18.88 -11.52 2.57
N ALA A 157 -18.87 -12.62 3.32
CA ALA A 157 -19.34 -12.59 4.70
C ALA A 157 -18.66 -11.40 5.38
N GLU A 158 -19.40 -10.73 6.27
CA GLU A 158 -19.03 -9.52 7.00
C GLU A 158 -17.52 -9.29 7.20
N PRO A 159 -17.03 -8.04 7.11
CA PRO A 159 -15.61 -7.73 7.08
C PRO A 159 -14.83 -8.49 8.16
N VAL A 160 -13.95 -9.40 7.73
CA VAL A 160 -13.05 -10.12 8.64
C VAL A 160 -12.15 -9.05 9.27
N LEU A 161 -12.40 -8.76 10.54
CA LEU A 161 -11.49 -7.97 11.35
C LEU A 161 -10.11 -8.63 11.26
N PRO A 162 -9.00 -7.87 11.10
CA PRO A 162 -7.67 -8.46 11.08
C PRO A 162 -7.50 -9.33 12.33
N ASP A 163 -6.92 -10.53 12.18
CA ASP A 163 -6.65 -11.42 13.31
C ASP A 163 -5.63 -10.75 14.24
N PHE A 164 -6.14 -9.96 15.19
CA PHE A 164 -5.35 -9.24 16.16
C PHE A 164 -4.50 -10.19 17.00
N ASN A 165 -4.98 -11.42 17.23
CA ASN A 165 -4.20 -12.40 17.96
C ASN A 165 -2.98 -12.82 17.16
N ALA A 166 -3.10 -13.07 15.85
CA ALA A 166 -1.95 -13.35 14.99
C ALA A 166 -0.96 -12.18 14.91
N ILE A 167 -1.46 -10.95 14.83
CA ILE A 167 -0.61 -9.75 14.80
C ILE A 167 0.13 -9.56 16.13
N LEU A 168 -0.57 -9.71 17.25
CA LEU A 168 0.01 -9.64 18.60
C LEU A 168 1.03 -10.77 18.82
N MET A 169 0.75 -11.98 18.33
CA MET A 169 1.69 -13.10 18.38
C MET A 169 2.96 -12.80 17.59
N TYR A 170 2.85 -12.23 16.40
CA TYR A 170 4.01 -11.84 15.59
C TYR A 170 4.83 -10.73 16.27
N ILE A 171 4.19 -9.70 16.82
CA ILE A 171 4.88 -8.62 17.57
C ILE A 171 5.62 -9.18 18.78
N ARG A 172 4.99 -10.10 19.53
CA ARG A 172 5.62 -10.79 20.67
C ARG A 172 6.81 -11.63 20.23
N GLN A 173 6.68 -12.42 19.15
CA GLN A 173 7.76 -13.25 18.62
C GLN A 173 8.97 -12.40 18.17
N VAL A 174 8.73 -11.26 17.52
CA VAL A 174 9.79 -10.30 17.18
C VAL A 174 10.41 -9.70 18.44
N GLY A 175 9.60 -9.35 19.44
CA GLY A 175 10.08 -8.88 20.74
C GLY A 175 10.96 -9.90 21.48
N ASP A 176 10.63 -11.18 21.41
CA ASP A 176 11.44 -12.26 21.98
C ASP A 176 12.76 -12.45 21.22
N ALA A 177 12.74 -12.38 19.89
CA ALA A 177 13.96 -12.38 19.08
C ALA A 177 14.87 -11.19 19.39
N ILE A 178 14.29 -10.00 19.59
CA ILE A 178 14.99 -8.77 19.98
C ILE A 178 15.51 -8.87 21.42
N SER A 179 14.85 -9.62 22.31
CA SER A 179 15.36 -9.92 23.65
C SER A 179 16.69 -10.68 23.61
N ILE A 180 16.85 -11.58 22.63
CA ILE A 180 18.09 -12.35 22.43
C ILE A 180 19.14 -11.50 21.71
N ARG A 181 18.73 -10.68 20.73
CA ARG A 181 19.62 -9.79 19.95
C ARG A 181 19.05 -8.38 19.88
N PRO A 182 19.33 -7.52 20.88
CA PRO A 182 18.79 -6.16 20.93
C PRO A 182 19.23 -5.31 19.74
N LEU A 183 18.30 -4.52 19.20
CA LEU A 183 18.58 -3.62 18.10
C LEU A 183 19.33 -2.38 18.64
N ARG A 184 20.40 -2.03 17.94
CA ARG A 184 21.27 -0.89 18.26
C ARG A 184 21.90 -0.35 16.99
N ARG A 185 22.59 0.78 17.07
CA ARG A 185 23.30 1.37 15.92
C ARG A 185 24.14 0.30 15.18
N LYS A 186 24.08 0.32 13.85
CA LYS A 186 24.63 -0.71 12.93
C LYS A 186 23.85 -2.02 12.84
N SER A 187 22.74 -2.18 13.57
CA SER A 187 21.79 -3.26 13.27
C SER A 187 21.11 -2.95 11.93
N GLU A 188 20.74 -4.01 11.19
CA GLU A 188 20.11 -3.88 9.89
C GLU A 188 18.99 -4.90 9.68
N GLY A 189 18.20 -4.71 8.63
CA GLY A 189 17.17 -5.63 8.16
C GLY A 189 15.76 -5.35 8.69
N ARG A 190 14.87 -6.30 8.44
CA ARG A 190 13.42 -6.16 8.67
C ARG A 190 13.03 -5.71 10.09
N PRO A 191 13.67 -6.18 11.19
CA PRO A 191 13.35 -5.69 12.53
C PRO A 191 13.65 -4.19 12.75
N VAL A 192 14.72 -3.69 12.12
CA VAL A 192 15.08 -2.26 12.18
C VAL A 192 14.10 -1.43 11.37
N GLU A 193 13.67 -1.94 10.22
CA GLU A 193 12.65 -1.27 9.43
C GLU A 193 11.32 -1.19 10.19
N MET A 194 10.93 -2.28 10.88
CA MET A 194 9.74 -2.30 11.74
C MET A 194 9.86 -1.30 12.90
N LEU A 195 11.02 -1.22 13.55
CA LEU A 195 11.32 -0.21 14.56
C LEU A 195 11.15 1.21 14.02
N GLN A 196 11.75 1.50 12.86
CA GLN A 196 11.70 2.81 12.24
C GLN A 196 10.27 3.18 11.84
N ARG A 197 9.49 2.24 11.28
CA ARG A 197 8.07 2.47 10.97
C ARG A 197 7.27 2.77 12.24
N ARG A 198 7.44 1.97 13.30
CA ARG A 198 6.70 2.17 14.54
C ARG A 198 7.05 3.49 15.23
N LEU A 199 8.33 3.85 15.28
CA LEU A 199 8.75 5.15 15.82
C LEU A 199 8.16 6.31 15.02
N ALA A 200 8.07 6.20 13.70
CA ALA A 200 7.44 7.22 12.86
C ALA A 200 5.92 7.32 13.12
N ASP A 201 5.24 6.19 13.32
CA ASP A 201 3.81 6.15 13.67
C ASP A 201 3.52 6.77 15.04
N LEU A 202 4.49 6.69 15.96
CA LEU A 202 4.46 7.34 17.28
C LEU A 202 5.01 8.79 17.23
N ASP A 203 5.09 9.40 16.05
CA ASP A 203 5.54 10.78 15.81
C ASP A 203 7.01 11.08 16.19
N PHE A 204 7.86 10.06 16.35
CA PHE A 204 9.30 10.24 16.53
C PHE A 204 10.03 10.39 15.19
N LYS A 205 10.88 11.42 15.10
CA LYS A 205 11.66 11.74 13.90
C LYS A 205 12.80 10.75 13.65
N VAL A 206 12.49 9.67 12.96
CA VAL A 206 13.43 8.57 12.66
C VAL A 206 13.99 8.62 11.22
N GLY A 207 13.42 9.44 10.35
CA GLY A 207 13.77 9.49 8.92
C GLY A 207 13.03 8.42 8.12
N ASN A 208 13.50 8.14 6.90
CA ASN A 208 12.90 7.10 6.07
C ASN A 208 13.23 5.72 6.64
N PRO A 209 12.23 4.83 6.81
CA PRO A 209 12.49 3.44 7.15
C PRO A 209 13.26 2.75 6.03
N ASP A 210 14.55 2.54 6.23
CA ASP A 210 15.48 1.96 5.27
C ASP A 210 16.07 0.63 5.78
N GLY A 211 15.63 0.18 6.95
CA GLY A 211 16.13 -1.01 7.60
C GLY A 211 17.55 -0.87 8.14
N LYS A 212 18.11 0.36 8.23
CA LYS A 212 19.46 0.60 8.75
C LYS A 212 19.42 1.43 10.02
N PHE A 213 19.96 0.89 11.11
CA PHE A 213 19.93 1.57 12.40
C PHE A 213 21.05 2.62 12.45
N GLY A 214 20.79 3.77 11.83
CA GLY A 214 21.67 4.92 11.79
C GLY A 214 21.47 5.89 12.95
N TRP A 215 22.11 7.06 12.86
CA TRP A 215 22.04 8.09 13.89
C TRP A 215 20.62 8.63 14.10
N LYS A 216 19.83 8.81 13.03
CA LYS A 216 18.45 9.26 13.13
C LYS A 216 17.58 8.29 13.94
N THR A 217 17.74 6.99 13.70
CA THR A 217 17.08 5.93 14.48
C THR A 217 17.52 5.92 15.92
N LEU A 218 18.82 6.11 16.19
CA LEU A 218 19.33 6.21 17.56
C LEU A 218 18.70 7.39 18.32
N PHE A 219 18.62 8.57 17.70
CA PHE A 219 18.01 9.73 18.33
C PHE A 219 16.51 9.53 18.57
N ALA A 220 15.80 8.93 17.61
CA ALA A 220 14.38 8.61 17.77
C ALA A 220 14.13 7.61 18.90
N VAL A 221 14.93 6.54 19.00
CA VAL A 221 14.84 5.56 20.11
C VAL A 221 15.09 6.21 21.46
N ARG A 222 16.12 7.05 21.57
CA ARG A 222 16.41 7.73 22.84
C ARG A 222 15.31 8.71 23.24
N ASN A 223 14.69 9.37 22.27
CA ASN A 223 13.56 10.25 22.53
C ASN A 223 12.33 9.46 22.97
N PHE A 224 12.03 8.34 22.32
CA PHE A 224 10.96 7.43 22.72
C PHE A 224 11.19 6.92 24.15
N GLN A 225 12.37 6.37 24.43
CA GLN A 225 12.73 5.91 25.78
C GLN A 225 12.56 7.00 26.84
N ARG A 226 12.89 8.26 26.51
CA ARG A 226 12.70 9.39 27.43
C ARG A 226 11.23 9.69 27.69
N VAL A 227 10.40 9.72 26.64
CA VAL A 227 8.95 9.99 26.75
C VAL A 227 8.27 8.88 27.56
N GLU A 228 8.64 7.63 27.29
CA GLU A 228 8.08 6.44 27.96
C GLU A 228 8.75 6.12 29.31
N ARG A 229 9.62 6.98 29.82
CA ARG A 229 10.32 6.82 31.11
C ARG A 229 11.10 5.50 31.24
N LEU A 230 11.65 5.03 30.13
CA LEU A 230 12.55 3.87 30.06
C LEU A 230 14.02 4.30 30.22
N THR A 231 14.92 3.34 30.37
CA THR A 231 16.37 3.58 30.32
C THR A 231 16.76 4.16 28.96
N VAL A 232 17.35 5.35 28.93
CA VAL A 232 17.68 6.11 27.70
C VAL A 232 19.06 5.73 27.14
N ASP A 233 19.24 4.45 26.83
CA ASP A 233 20.50 3.87 26.32
C ASP A 233 20.59 3.83 24.80
N GLY A 234 19.47 4.07 24.08
CA GLY A 234 19.40 3.99 22.63
C GLY A 234 19.40 2.56 22.08
N VAL A 235 19.22 1.56 22.95
CA VAL A 235 19.14 0.13 22.62
C VAL A 235 17.69 -0.31 22.73
N VAL A 236 17.17 -0.94 21.68
CA VAL A 236 15.82 -1.50 21.70
C VAL A 236 15.90 -2.94 22.16
N GLY A 237 15.72 -3.13 23.46
CA GLY A 237 15.48 -4.44 24.07
C GLY A 237 13.99 -4.76 24.15
N LYS A 238 13.64 -5.92 24.73
CA LYS A 238 12.25 -6.40 24.84
C LYS A 238 11.29 -5.38 25.44
N ASN A 239 11.66 -4.70 26.53
CA ASN A 239 10.80 -3.73 27.19
C ASN A 239 10.57 -2.48 26.33
N THR A 240 11.63 -1.94 25.71
CA THR A 240 11.51 -0.82 24.78
C THR A 240 10.69 -1.20 23.55
N TRP A 241 10.83 -2.44 23.07
CA TRP A 241 10.00 -2.96 22.00
C TRP A 241 8.55 -2.98 22.45
N LEU A 242 8.17 -3.85 23.40
CA LEU A 242 6.78 -4.03 23.84
C LEU A 242 6.07 -2.71 24.16
N LYS A 243 6.76 -1.76 24.82
CA LYS A 243 6.19 -0.46 25.15
C LYS A 243 5.69 0.32 23.93
N MET A 244 6.32 0.17 22.77
CA MET A 244 5.85 0.82 21.53
C MET A 244 4.51 0.26 21.05
N TRP A 245 4.11 -0.95 21.45
CA TRP A 245 2.88 -1.63 21.00
C TRP A 245 1.83 -1.80 22.11
N GLU A 246 2.06 -1.23 23.29
CA GLU A 246 1.00 -1.07 24.27
C GLU A 246 -0.05 -0.10 23.69
N VAL A 247 -1.32 -0.47 23.86
CA VAL A 247 -2.46 0.41 23.61
C VAL A 247 -2.82 0.95 24.99
N ASP A 248 -2.77 2.27 25.17
CA ASP A 248 -3.30 2.88 26.38
C ASP A 248 -4.82 2.66 26.40
N ASP A 249 -5.32 2.07 27.49
CA ASP A 249 -6.76 1.84 27.75
C ASP A 249 -7.58 3.14 27.83
#